data_AF-A0A969F8I0-F1
#
_entry.id   AF-A0A969F8I0-F1
#
_cell.length_a   1.000
_cell.length_b   1.000
_cell.length_c   1.000
_cell.angle_alpha   90.00
_cell.angle_beta   90.00
_cell.angle_gamma   90.00
#
_symmetry.space_group_name_H-M   'P 1'
#
loop_
_entity.id
_entity.type
_entity.pdbx_description
1 polymer ?
#
loop_
_entity_poly.entity_id
_entity_poly.type
_entity_poly.pdbx_seq_one_letter_code
_entity_poly.pdbx_strand_id
1 'polypeptide(L)'
;MAASGTGPADVEELIHILLERYGRHPSVIGIGVDVEWVGAGGKPEGIPITDEMAQQWVAAARSHGPQYRIFLKHWLPEYMPPTYRDGLLFIDDSQGFASLDEMVAEFTAWGEAFAPFPVGFQYGYGSDKSWWRDLPNPPQEIGQRLLTAVPHTAGLYWVDFTVLELFPPAE
;
A
#
# COMPACT_ATOMS: atom_id res chain seq x y z
N MET A 1 19.25 -21.50 14.21
CA MET A 1 19.30 -20.34 15.13
C MET A 1 17.95 -19.68 15.07
N ALA A 2 17.22 -19.62 16.19
CA ALA A 2 15.97 -18.88 16.28
C ALA A 2 16.31 -17.46 16.72
N ALA A 3 15.99 -16.46 15.90
CA ALA A 3 16.06 -15.07 16.32
C ALA A 3 14.81 -14.76 17.15
N SER A 4 14.99 -14.56 18.45
CA SER A 4 13.99 -13.95 19.32
C SER A 4 14.03 -12.43 19.09
N GLY A 5 13.22 -11.92 18.17
CA GLY A 5 13.08 -10.48 17.92
C GLY A 5 11.95 -9.90 18.75
N THR A 6 12.26 -9.29 19.90
CA THR A 6 11.29 -8.53 20.73
C THR A 6 11.62 -7.03 20.76
N GLY A 7 11.94 -6.48 19.58
CA GLY A 7 12.03 -5.04 19.32
C GLY A 7 11.34 -4.72 17.98
N PRO A 8 10.94 -3.45 17.73
CA PRO A 8 10.40 -3.08 16.42
C PRO A 8 11.41 -3.48 15.35
N ALA A 9 10.97 -4.27 14.38
CA ALA A 9 11.86 -4.83 13.36
C ALA A 9 12.41 -3.70 12.47
N ASP A 10 13.71 -3.73 12.20
CA ASP A 10 14.35 -2.81 11.27
C ASP A 10 13.88 -3.13 9.84
N VAL A 11 13.20 -2.16 9.21
CA VAL A 11 12.64 -2.32 7.86
C VAL A 11 13.74 -2.63 6.84
N GLU A 12 14.94 -2.06 6.99
CA GLU A 12 16.07 -2.35 6.10
C GLU A 12 16.49 -3.82 6.21
N GLU A 13 16.66 -4.32 7.44
CA GLU A 13 17.00 -5.73 7.69
C GLU A 13 15.95 -6.68 7.09
N LEU A 14 14.66 -6.35 7.25
CA LEU A 14 13.57 -7.13 6.68
C LEU A 14 13.59 -7.14 5.14
N ILE A 15 13.91 -6.01 4.50
CA ILE A 15 14.06 -5.94 3.03
C ILE A 15 15.15 -6.91 2.58
N HIS A 16 16.30 -6.93 3.26
CA HIS A 16 17.37 -7.87 2.94
C HIS A 16 16.91 -9.32 3.09
N ILE A 17 16.32 -9.69 4.23
CA ILE A 17 15.85 -11.05 4.48
C ILE A 17 14.85 -11.51 3.42
N LEU A 18 13.87 -10.66 3.07
CA LEU A 18 12.83 -11.00 2.11
C LEU A 18 13.39 -11.16 0.69
N LEU A 19 14.25 -10.24 0.24
CA LEU A 19 14.79 -10.30 -1.13
C LEU A 19 15.88 -11.37 -1.30
N GLU A 20 16.67 -11.66 -0.27
CA GLU A 20 17.58 -12.82 -0.29
C GLU A 20 16.79 -14.14 -0.45
N ARG A 21 15.66 -14.24 0.24
CA ARG A 21 14.85 -15.47 0.26
C ARG A 21 14.00 -15.62 -1.00
N TYR A 22 13.34 -14.55 -1.46
CA TYR A 22 12.29 -14.61 -2.47
C TYR A 22 12.60 -13.83 -3.75
N GLY A 23 13.54 -12.89 -3.73
CA GLY A 23 13.80 -11.97 -4.86
C GLY A 23 14.22 -12.68 -6.15
N ARG A 24 14.76 -13.90 -6.08
CA ARG A 24 15.12 -14.66 -7.28
C ARG A 24 13.92 -15.10 -8.12
N HIS A 25 12.70 -15.03 -7.58
CA HIS A 25 11.50 -15.41 -8.31
C HIS A 25 11.07 -14.27 -9.26
N PRO A 26 10.82 -14.54 -10.55
CA PRO A 26 10.55 -13.49 -11.55
C PRO A 26 9.29 -12.66 -11.29
N SER A 27 8.37 -13.16 -10.47
CA SER A 27 7.17 -12.42 -10.06
C SER A 27 7.43 -11.39 -8.95
N VAL A 28 8.59 -11.43 -8.28
CA VAL A 28 8.94 -10.45 -7.25
C VAL A 28 9.53 -9.22 -7.93
N ILE A 29 8.87 -8.08 -7.75
CA ILE A 29 9.27 -6.80 -8.35
C ILE A 29 9.59 -5.73 -7.29
N GLY A 30 9.45 -6.05 -6.01
CA GLY A 30 9.68 -5.10 -4.92
C GLY A 30 9.21 -5.61 -3.56
N ILE A 31 9.18 -4.70 -2.59
CA ILE A 31 8.70 -4.92 -1.22
C ILE A 31 7.61 -3.90 -0.89
N GLY A 32 6.62 -4.33 -0.13
CA GLY A 32 5.62 -3.47 0.47
C GLY A 32 5.92 -3.16 1.92
N VAL A 33 5.81 -1.90 2.32
CA VAL A 33 5.93 -1.49 3.71
C VAL A 33 4.59 -0.91 4.17
N ASP A 34 4.02 -1.55 5.17
CA ASP A 34 2.88 -1.04 5.91
C ASP A 34 3.38 -0.01 6.93
N VAL A 35 3.20 1.28 6.62
CA VAL A 35 3.80 2.36 7.41
C VAL A 35 3.19 2.47 8.80
N GLU A 36 1.92 2.05 8.96
CA GLU A 36 1.21 1.94 10.24
C GLU A 36 2.04 1.19 11.30
N TRP A 37 2.81 0.19 10.88
CA TRP A 37 3.57 -0.69 11.79
C TRP A 37 5.02 -0.25 11.99
N VAL A 38 5.49 0.77 11.28
CA VAL A 38 6.87 1.24 11.40
C VAL A 38 7.03 1.99 12.72
N GLY A 39 7.93 1.51 13.56
CA GLY A 39 8.16 2.10 14.89
C GLY A 39 6.97 1.95 15.84
N ALA A 40 6.02 1.05 15.56
CA ALA A 40 4.83 0.80 16.37
C ALA A 40 5.19 0.21 17.74
N GLY A 41 5.56 1.10 18.65
CA GLY A 41 5.77 0.87 20.08
C GLY A 41 4.84 1.72 20.95
N GLY A 42 3.70 2.18 20.41
CA GLY A 42 2.70 2.92 21.19
C GLY A 42 1.74 3.87 20.46
N LYS A 43 1.82 4.04 19.13
CA LYS A 43 0.85 4.82 18.34
C LYS A 43 0.20 3.93 17.27
N PRO A 44 -1.11 4.05 17.04
CA PRO A 44 -1.78 3.26 16.02
C PRO A 44 -1.34 3.62 14.59
N GLU A 45 -0.80 4.82 14.35
CA GLU A 45 -0.39 5.29 13.02
C GLU A 45 1.11 5.06 12.71
N GLY A 46 1.88 4.47 13.62
CA GLY A 46 3.34 4.34 13.44
C GLY A 46 4.08 5.68 13.57
N ILE A 47 5.09 5.89 12.71
CA ILE A 47 5.88 7.13 12.63
C ILE A 47 5.92 7.66 11.19
N PRO A 48 5.97 9.00 10.99
CA PRO A 48 6.21 9.56 9.66
C PRO A 48 7.54 9.11 9.06
N ILE A 49 7.52 8.73 7.78
CA ILE A 49 8.71 8.29 7.05
C ILE A 49 9.40 9.51 6.44
N THR A 50 10.69 9.67 6.72
CA THR A 50 11.49 10.75 6.11
C THR A 50 11.97 10.36 4.72
N ASP A 51 12.42 11.35 3.94
CA ASP A 51 13.05 11.11 2.64
C ASP A 51 14.30 10.22 2.76
N GLU A 52 15.10 10.42 3.80
CA GLU A 52 16.30 9.62 4.06
C GLU A 52 15.95 8.15 4.33
N MET A 53 14.92 7.89 5.13
CA MET A 53 14.46 6.52 5.42
C MET A 53 13.99 5.83 4.14
N ALA A 54 13.15 6.49 3.35
CA ALA A 54 12.66 5.91 2.10
C ALA A 54 13.79 5.70 1.07
N GLN A 55 14.76 6.62 0.98
CA GLN A 55 15.92 6.46 0.13
C GLN A 55 16.80 5.28 0.58
N GLN A 56 16.99 5.09 1.88
CA GLN A 56 17.70 3.93 2.43
C GLN A 56 16.99 2.61 2.05
N TRP A 57 15.67 2.55 2.20
CA TRP A 57 14.89 1.34 1.86
C TRP A 57 14.92 1.01 0.37
N VAL A 58 14.80 2.02 -0.50
CA VAL A 58 14.94 1.83 -1.95
C VAL A 58 16.36 1.37 -2.31
N ALA A 59 17.39 1.94 -1.67
CA ALA A 59 18.77 1.51 -1.88
C ALA A 59 19.00 0.06 -1.41
N ALA A 60 18.47 -0.31 -0.25
CA ALA A 60 18.51 -1.66 0.29
C ALA A 60 17.86 -2.66 -0.68
N ALA A 61 16.66 -2.35 -1.19
CA ALA A 61 16.00 -3.19 -2.19
C ALA A 61 16.83 -3.29 -3.48
N ARG A 62 17.33 -2.17 -4.00
CA ARG A 62 18.10 -2.13 -5.25
C ARG A 62 19.48 -2.78 -5.16
N SER A 63 20.01 -2.98 -3.95
CA SER A 63 21.22 -3.78 -3.72
C SER A 63 21.05 -5.25 -4.15
N HIS A 64 19.82 -5.77 -4.14
CA HIS A 64 19.48 -7.11 -4.65
C HIS A 64 19.15 -7.13 -6.15
N GLY A 65 18.91 -5.96 -6.75
CA GLY A 65 18.56 -5.82 -8.17
C GLY A 65 18.04 -4.42 -8.50
N PRO A 66 18.59 -3.74 -9.53
CA PRO A 66 18.26 -2.34 -9.81
C PRO A 66 16.80 -2.10 -10.19
N GLN A 67 16.06 -3.14 -10.57
CA GLN A 67 14.65 -3.07 -10.92
C GLN A 67 13.70 -3.00 -9.72
N TYR A 68 14.15 -3.36 -8.51
CA TYR A 68 13.26 -3.44 -7.36
C TYR A 68 12.72 -2.07 -6.95
N ARG A 69 11.47 -2.08 -6.51
CA ARG A 69 10.71 -0.92 -6.03
C ARG A 69 10.23 -1.16 -4.60
N ILE A 70 9.83 -0.08 -3.94
CA ILE A 70 9.13 -0.11 -2.67
C ILE A 70 7.74 0.47 -2.89
N PHE A 71 6.70 -0.15 -2.31
CA PHE A 71 5.47 0.58 -2.07
C PHE A 71 5.35 0.92 -0.58
N LEU A 72 4.84 2.10 -0.29
CA LEU A 72 4.49 2.53 1.06
C LEU A 72 2.96 2.63 1.12
N LYS A 73 2.34 2.00 2.12
CA LYS A 73 0.90 2.12 2.34
C LYS A 73 0.58 2.80 3.67
N HIS A 74 -0.38 3.71 3.64
CA HIS A 74 -0.98 4.43 4.77
C HIS A 74 -2.18 5.25 4.27
N TRP A 75 -3.02 5.72 5.19
CA TRP A 75 -4.10 6.67 4.92
C TRP A 75 -3.77 8.17 5.15
N LEU A 76 -2.56 8.52 5.58
CA LEU A 76 -2.18 9.89 5.95
C LEU A 76 -1.00 10.36 5.11
N PRO A 77 -1.17 11.39 4.24
CA PRO A 77 -0.08 11.89 3.42
C PRO A 77 1.14 12.37 4.22
N GLU A 78 0.94 12.90 5.42
CA GLU A 78 2.02 13.37 6.30
C GLU A 78 2.88 12.24 6.89
N TYR A 79 2.49 10.98 6.72
CA TYR A 79 3.31 9.82 7.07
C TYR A 79 4.18 9.33 5.91
N MET A 80 3.98 9.87 4.71
CA MET A 80 4.79 9.56 3.54
C MET A 80 6.03 10.49 3.46
N PRO A 81 7.10 10.04 2.77
CA PRO A 81 8.26 10.87 2.47
C PRO A 81 7.85 12.20 1.80
N PRO A 82 8.26 13.36 2.35
CA PRO A 82 7.79 14.65 1.87
C PRO A 82 8.18 14.92 0.41
N THR A 83 9.37 14.51 -0.05
CA THR A 83 9.85 14.84 -1.41
C THR A 83 10.51 13.70 -2.18
N TYR A 84 10.95 12.62 -1.54
CA TYR A 84 11.57 11.48 -2.21
C TYR A 84 10.51 10.63 -2.94
N ARG A 85 10.80 10.26 -4.20
CA ARG A 85 9.83 9.62 -5.10
C ARG A 85 10.41 8.50 -5.97
N ASP A 86 11.72 8.48 -6.18
CA ASP A 86 12.35 7.47 -7.04
C ASP A 86 12.19 6.07 -6.45
N GLY A 87 11.72 5.12 -7.25
CA GLY A 87 11.51 3.74 -6.84
C GLY A 87 10.31 3.52 -5.90
N LEU A 88 9.48 4.55 -5.65
CA LEU A 88 8.32 4.47 -4.77
C LEU A 88 6.99 4.34 -5.52
N LEU A 89 6.02 3.72 -4.85
CA LEU A 89 4.58 3.74 -5.14
C LEU A 89 3.84 4.04 -3.83
N PHE A 90 2.92 4.99 -3.83
CA PHE A 90 2.14 5.36 -2.65
C PHE A 90 0.76 4.73 -2.70
N ILE A 91 0.39 3.93 -1.70
CA ILE A 91 -0.90 3.25 -1.63
C ILE A 91 -1.71 3.87 -0.49
N ASP A 92 -2.89 4.39 -0.82
CA ASP A 92 -3.89 4.71 0.18
C ASP A 92 -4.62 3.43 0.58
N ASP A 93 -4.71 3.18 1.89
CA ASP A 93 -5.38 2.02 2.46
C ASP A 93 -6.49 2.38 3.45
N SER A 94 -7.02 3.62 3.39
CA SER A 94 -8.19 4.05 4.14
C SER A 94 -9.41 3.14 3.99
N GLN A 95 -10.26 3.18 5.02
CA GLN A 95 -11.48 2.41 5.14
C GLN A 95 -12.47 3.08 6.08
N GLY A 96 -13.72 2.61 6.09
CA GLY A 96 -14.77 3.14 6.98
C GLY A 96 -15.56 4.30 6.37
N PHE A 97 -15.61 4.36 5.05
CA PHE A 97 -16.36 5.34 4.28
C PHE A 97 -17.87 5.09 4.39
N ALA A 98 -18.66 6.16 4.44
CA ALA A 98 -20.11 6.08 4.42
C ALA A 98 -20.68 5.83 3.01
N SER A 99 -19.90 6.09 1.95
CA SER A 99 -20.33 5.87 0.56
C SER A 99 -19.17 5.76 -0.43
N LEU A 100 -19.50 5.31 -1.66
CA LEU A 100 -18.56 5.33 -2.79
C LEU A 100 -18.05 6.74 -3.11
N ASP A 101 -18.91 7.76 -3.03
CA ASP A 101 -18.50 9.12 -3.38
C ASP A 101 -17.52 9.71 -2.35
N GLU A 102 -17.65 9.32 -1.08
CA GLU A 102 -16.70 9.70 -0.03
C GLU A 102 -15.33 9.03 -0.24
N MET A 103 -15.31 7.72 -0.51
CA MET A 103 -14.08 7.01 -0.86
C MET A 103 -13.39 7.65 -2.07
N VAL A 104 -14.14 7.94 -3.13
CA VAL A 104 -13.59 8.56 -4.34
C VAL A 104 -13.05 9.95 -4.03
N ALA A 105 -13.71 10.75 -3.18
CA ALA A 105 -13.24 12.07 -2.80
C ALA A 105 -11.90 12.02 -2.04
N GLU A 106 -11.77 11.12 -1.07
CA GLU A 106 -10.53 10.96 -0.30
C GLU A 106 -9.37 10.44 -1.17
N PHE A 107 -9.61 9.39 -1.95
CA PHE A 107 -8.60 8.84 -2.87
C PHE A 107 -8.22 9.84 -3.97
N THR A 108 -9.12 10.75 -4.36
CA THR A 108 -8.77 11.87 -5.25
C THR A 108 -7.81 12.83 -4.56
N ALA A 109 -8.05 13.19 -3.29
CA ALA A 109 -7.14 14.03 -2.52
C ALA A 109 -5.76 13.37 -2.34
N TRP A 110 -5.70 12.05 -2.14
CA TRP A 110 -4.45 11.29 -2.14
C TRP A 110 -3.71 11.41 -3.48
N GLY A 111 -4.41 11.18 -4.60
CA GLY A 111 -3.85 11.36 -5.93
C GLY A 111 -3.31 12.78 -6.17
N GLU A 112 -4.04 13.81 -5.75
CA GLU A 112 -3.59 15.20 -5.85
C GLU A 112 -2.33 15.48 -5.01
N ALA A 113 -2.24 14.91 -3.80
CA ALA A 113 -1.09 15.08 -2.91
C ALA A 113 0.21 14.49 -3.48
N PHE A 114 0.12 13.38 -4.23
CA PHE A 114 1.28 12.70 -4.81
C PHE A 114 1.46 12.93 -6.32
N ALA A 115 0.62 13.73 -6.96
CA ALA A 115 0.75 14.02 -8.38
C ALA A 115 2.13 14.61 -8.74
N PRO A 116 2.72 14.25 -9.91
CA PRO A 116 2.23 13.30 -10.90
C PRO A 116 2.74 11.85 -10.68
N PHE A 117 3.24 11.53 -9.49
CA PHE A 117 3.84 10.22 -9.21
C PHE A 117 2.78 9.13 -9.12
N PRO A 118 3.10 7.88 -9.47
CA PRO A 118 2.13 6.81 -9.44
C PRO A 118 1.60 6.56 -8.02
N VAL A 119 0.29 6.38 -7.92
CA VAL A 119 -0.40 6.01 -6.67
C VAL A 119 -1.19 4.71 -6.85
N GLY A 120 -1.56 4.06 -5.76
CA GLY A 120 -2.49 2.94 -5.76
C GLY A 120 -3.50 3.04 -4.64
N PHE A 121 -4.51 2.18 -4.70
CA PHE A 121 -5.62 2.19 -3.75
C PHE A 121 -5.93 0.77 -3.30
N GLN A 122 -5.97 0.55 -1.99
CA GLN A 122 -6.48 -0.67 -1.38
C GLN A 122 -7.92 -0.43 -0.90
N TYR A 123 -8.85 -1.31 -1.28
CA TYR A 123 -10.27 -1.14 -0.99
C TYR A 123 -11.01 -2.49 -0.89
N GLY A 124 -12.31 -2.43 -0.61
CA GLY A 124 -13.16 -3.61 -0.43
C GLY A 124 -13.28 -4.06 1.02
N TYR A 125 -12.96 -3.19 1.98
CA TYR A 125 -12.98 -3.51 3.39
C TYR A 125 -14.37 -3.92 3.90
N GLY A 126 -14.41 -4.77 4.94
CA GLY A 126 -15.66 -5.14 5.60
C GLY A 126 -16.38 -3.95 6.26
N SER A 127 -15.63 -2.94 6.69
CA SER A 127 -16.14 -1.67 7.22
C SER A 127 -16.96 -0.88 6.21
N ASP A 128 -16.63 -0.99 4.92
CA ASP A 128 -17.32 -0.32 3.81
C ASP A 128 -18.47 -1.16 3.22
N LYS A 129 -18.65 -2.39 3.70
CA LYS A 129 -19.58 -3.38 3.12
C LYS A 129 -21.04 -2.94 3.16
N SER A 130 -21.39 -1.99 4.03
CA SER A 130 -22.73 -1.43 4.13
C SER A 130 -23.23 -0.85 2.81
N TRP A 131 -22.33 -0.33 1.95
CA TRP A 131 -22.68 0.27 0.66
C TRP A 131 -22.11 -0.50 -0.53
N TRP A 132 -20.87 -1.01 -0.47
CA TRP A 132 -20.29 -1.62 -1.69
C TRP A 132 -20.97 -2.92 -2.07
N ARG A 133 -21.55 -3.66 -1.12
CA ARG A 133 -22.24 -4.93 -1.39
C ARG A 133 -23.48 -4.76 -2.28
N ASP A 134 -24.02 -3.55 -2.35
CA ASP A 134 -25.21 -3.23 -3.13
C ASP A 134 -24.84 -2.84 -4.58
N LEU A 135 -23.55 -2.73 -4.90
CA LEU A 135 -23.07 -2.55 -6.27
C LEU A 135 -23.14 -3.87 -7.05
N PRO A 136 -23.63 -3.88 -8.30
CA PRO A 136 -23.65 -5.06 -9.15
C PRO A 136 -22.30 -5.74 -9.34
N ASN A 137 -21.23 -4.97 -9.54
CA ASN A 137 -19.86 -5.47 -9.63
C ASN A 137 -18.91 -4.52 -8.87
N PRO A 138 -18.80 -4.67 -7.54
CA PRO A 138 -18.10 -3.70 -6.70
C PRO A 138 -16.64 -3.45 -7.13
N PRO A 139 -15.80 -4.47 -7.41
CA PRO A 139 -14.43 -4.23 -7.85
C PRO A 139 -14.33 -3.42 -9.14
N GLN A 140 -15.20 -3.71 -10.11
CA GLN A 140 -15.22 -3.04 -11.41
C GLN A 140 -15.71 -1.59 -11.29
N GLU A 141 -16.83 -1.39 -10.60
CA GLU A 141 -17.46 -0.06 -10.50
C GLU A 141 -16.62 0.90 -9.67
N ILE A 142 -16.10 0.45 -8.52
CA ILE A 142 -15.18 1.25 -7.69
C ILE A 142 -13.90 1.54 -8.47
N GLY A 143 -13.30 0.51 -9.07
CA GLY A 143 -12.07 0.67 -9.84
C GLY A 143 -12.20 1.68 -10.98
N GLN A 144 -13.29 1.63 -11.74
CA GLN A 144 -13.53 2.58 -12.84
C GLN A 144 -13.71 4.02 -12.34
N ARG A 145 -14.38 4.21 -11.20
CA ARG A 145 -14.53 5.54 -10.58
C ARG A 145 -13.18 6.11 -10.17
N LEU A 146 -12.33 5.29 -9.54
CA LEU A 146 -10.98 5.70 -9.13
C LEU A 146 -10.07 6.02 -10.31
N LEU A 147 -10.05 5.16 -11.35
CA LEU A 147 -9.26 5.40 -12.56
C LEU A 147 -9.69 6.68 -13.29
N THR A 148 -10.98 7.03 -13.23
CA THR A 148 -11.52 8.26 -13.81
C THR A 148 -11.10 9.50 -13.01
N ALA A 149 -11.15 9.41 -11.68
CA ALA A 149 -10.85 10.52 -10.79
C ALA A 149 -9.34 10.77 -10.61
N VAL A 150 -8.51 9.72 -10.69
CA VAL A 150 -7.06 9.78 -10.47
C VAL A 150 -6.32 9.16 -11.67
N PRO A 151 -5.98 9.96 -12.70
CA PRO A 151 -5.43 9.45 -13.96
C PRO A 151 -4.04 8.80 -13.86
N HIS A 152 -3.30 9.03 -12.78
CA HIS A 152 -1.96 8.45 -12.53
C HIS A 152 -2.02 7.25 -11.57
N THR A 153 -3.18 6.62 -11.42
CA THR A 153 -3.35 5.35 -10.70
C THR A 153 -2.55 4.25 -11.37
N ALA A 154 -1.67 3.60 -10.62
CA ALA A 154 -0.82 2.49 -11.06
C ALA A 154 -1.28 1.13 -10.50
N GLY A 155 -2.14 1.10 -9.48
CA GLY A 155 -2.62 -0.14 -8.88
C GLY A 155 -3.95 0.00 -8.15
N LEU A 156 -4.77 -1.04 -8.23
CA LEU A 156 -6.04 -1.20 -7.53
C LEU A 156 -6.02 -2.57 -6.85
N TYR A 157 -6.21 -2.59 -5.53
CA TYR A 157 -6.04 -3.79 -4.72
C TYR A 157 -7.29 -4.07 -3.91
N TRP A 158 -8.00 -5.15 -4.23
CA TRP A 158 -9.09 -5.64 -3.40
C TRP A 158 -8.53 -6.47 -2.24
N VAL A 159 -8.97 -6.19 -1.01
CA VAL A 159 -8.48 -6.88 0.20
C VAL A 159 -8.83 -8.36 0.25
N ASP A 160 -7.92 -9.16 0.80
CA ASP A 160 -8.03 -10.63 0.83
C ASP A 160 -9.18 -11.15 1.70
N PHE A 161 -9.52 -10.48 2.78
CA PHE A 161 -10.56 -10.93 3.72
C PHE A 161 -12.01 -10.76 3.21
N THR A 162 -12.24 -10.05 2.11
CA THR A 162 -13.56 -9.99 1.44
C THR A 162 -13.54 -10.48 -0.01
N VAL A 163 -12.36 -10.71 -0.61
CA VAL A 163 -12.26 -11.11 -2.02
C VAL A 163 -13.02 -12.40 -2.33
N LEU A 164 -13.03 -13.36 -1.40
CA LEU A 164 -13.70 -14.65 -1.59
C LEU A 164 -15.22 -14.55 -1.48
N GLU A 165 -15.77 -13.45 -0.96
CA GLU A 165 -17.21 -13.20 -1.00
C GLU A 165 -17.69 -12.83 -2.41
N LEU A 166 -16.78 -12.26 -3.22
CA LEU A 166 -17.05 -11.84 -4.60
C LEU A 166 -16.58 -12.89 -5.61
N PHE A 167 -15.45 -13.53 -5.33
CA PHE A 167 -14.81 -14.53 -6.17
C PHE A 167 -14.58 -15.81 -5.36
N PRO A 168 -15.65 -16.55 -5.01
CA PRO A 168 -15.50 -17.81 -4.30
C PRO A 168 -14.66 -18.79 -5.14
N PRO A 169 -13.83 -19.64 -4.51
CA PRO A 169 -13.11 -20.67 -5.24
C PRO A 169 -14.11 -21.60 -5.94
N ALA A 170 -13.75 -22.07 -7.14
CA ALA A 170 -14.53 -23.10 -7.80
C ALA A 170 -14.60 -24.35 -6.91
N GLU A 171 -15.78 -24.98 -6.85
CA GLU A 171 -15.97 -26.28 -6.18
C GLU A 171 -15.16 -27.41 -6.84
#